data_AF-A0AB39S126-F1
#
_entry.id   AF-A0AB39S126-F1
#
_cell.length_a   1.000
_cell.length_b   1.000
_cell.length_c   1.000
_cell.angle_alpha   90.00
_cell.angle_beta   90.00
_cell.angle_gamma   90.00
#
_symmetry.space_group_name_H-M   'P 1'
#
loop_
_entity.id
_entity.type
_entity.pdbx_description
1 polymer ?
#
loop_
_entity_poly.entity_id
_entity_poly.type
_entity_poly.pdbx_seq_one_letter_code
_entity_poly.pdbx_strand_id
1 'polypeptide(L)'
;MLSAKSLFQEILDNDESFRLFCSIAASGESQGGWENARIAALVPPGERELAPKIARHGADEDKHGRIFNALMKKRGLEPVEIPSDTDYTMLLERRGIGLAHEKLKSDQPLTVRDILTYLAHSRVTEQRASEQMELLRKHFADDPDIGRAVKMISGDEDNHLAYCHEELLRFAHAGHGRAIQEALRECALAEIRVYRDVSLAVMAHVGRILGWPRAKAATLAVGIHAVYAYERAVGWRRMVSLRMPERRDALGGPAAAPEFA
;
A
#
# COMPACT_ATOMS: atom_id res chain seq x y z
N MET A 1 25.33 -9.15 -10.28
CA MET A 1 24.80 -8.06 -11.14
C MET A 1 23.68 -7.36 -10.39
N LEU A 2 23.58 -6.03 -10.46
CA LEU A 2 22.51 -5.29 -9.80
C LEU A 2 21.18 -5.56 -10.54
N SER A 3 20.23 -6.15 -9.84
CA SER A 3 18.87 -6.44 -10.32
C SER A 3 17.88 -6.29 -9.16
N ALA A 4 16.59 -6.15 -9.47
CA ALA A 4 15.55 -6.14 -8.43
C ALA A 4 15.61 -7.41 -7.57
N LYS A 5 15.72 -8.60 -8.20
CA LYS A 5 15.86 -9.87 -7.47
C LYS A 5 17.06 -9.88 -6.54
N SER A 6 18.25 -9.51 -7.01
CA SER A 6 19.46 -9.51 -6.16
C SER A 6 19.37 -8.52 -5.01
N LEU A 7 18.75 -7.35 -5.24
CA LEU A 7 18.55 -6.34 -4.21
C LEU A 7 17.64 -6.85 -3.08
N PHE A 8 16.49 -7.43 -3.44
CA PHE A 8 15.60 -8.03 -2.46
C PHE A 8 16.23 -9.23 -1.76
N GLN A 9 16.97 -10.07 -2.48
CA GLN A 9 17.67 -11.20 -1.86
C GLN A 9 18.65 -10.73 -0.78
N GLU A 10 19.43 -9.67 -1.04
CA GLU A 10 20.33 -9.11 -0.03
C GLU A 10 19.58 -8.60 1.22
N ILE A 11 18.39 -8.03 1.05
CA ILE A 11 17.54 -7.61 2.17
C ILE A 11 17.05 -8.83 2.96
N LEU A 12 16.61 -9.88 2.25
CA LEU A 12 16.07 -11.11 2.85
C LEU A 12 17.14 -11.96 3.53
N ASP A 13 18.39 -11.93 3.06
CA ASP A 13 19.50 -12.75 3.58
C ASP A 13 20.15 -12.14 4.83
N ASN A 14 19.81 -10.91 5.19
CA ASN A 14 20.34 -10.22 6.36
C ASN A 14 19.21 -9.86 7.33
N ASP A 15 19.31 -10.38 8.56
CA ASP A 15 18.25 -10.24 9.56
C ASP A 15 17.96 -8.80 9.97
N GLU A 16 18.96 -7.92 10.00
CA GLU A 16 18.74 -6.53 10.38
C GLU A 16 18.01 -5.74 9.29
N SER A 17 18.37 -5.93 8.01
CA SER A 17 17.64 -5.30 6.90
C SER A 17 16.27 -5.91 6.70
N PHE A 18 16.14 -7.23 6.87
CA PHE A 18 14.86 -7.94 6.83
C PHE A 18 13.92 -7.41 7.92
N ARG A 19 14.42 -7.30 9.16
CA ARG A 19 13.68 -6.75 10.30
C ARG A 19 13.19 -5.34 10.02
N LEU A 20 14.06 -4.45 9.51
CA LEU A 20 13.66 -3.08 9.17
C LEU A 20 12.56 -3.09 8.09
N PHE A 21 12.75 -3.85 7.01
CA PHE A 21 11.81 -3.90 5.90
C PHE A 21 10.43 -4.41 6.35
N CYS A 22 10.39 -5.52 7.11
CA CYS A 22 9.16 -6.06 7.65
C CYS A 22 8.52 -5.16 8.70
N SER A 23 9.30 -4.42 9.51
CA SER A 23 8.73 -3.47 10.47
C SER A 23 8.02 -2.32 9.76
N ILE A 24 8.65 -1.75 8.72
CA ILE A 24 8.05 -0.67 7.91
C ILE A 24 6.74 -1.16 7.28
N ALA A 25 6.76 -2.33 6.65
CA ALA A 25 5.57 -2.91 6.05
C ALA A 25 4.48 -3.16 7.11
N ALA A 26 4.80 -3.86 8.19
CA ALA A 26 3.85 -4.18 9.26
C ALA A 26 3.17 -2.94 9.86
N SER A 27 3.94 -1.85 10.03
CA SER A 27 3.41 -0.58 10.54
C SER A 27 2.44 0.06 9.54
N GLY A 28 2.79 0.07 8.25
CA GLY A 28 1.92 0.56 7.19
C GLY A 28 0.59 -0.19 7.15
N GLU A 29 0.62 -1.52 7.13
CA GLU A 29 -0.61 -2.31 7.01
C GLU A 29 -1.48 -2.20 8.28
N SER A 30 -0.86 -2.15 9.47
CA SER A 30 -1.64 -1.99 10.71
C SER A 30 -2.33 -0.62 10.79
N GLN A 31 -1.69 0.42 10.22
CA GLN A 31 -2.33 1.72 10.10
C GLN A 31 -3.47 1.69 9.08
N GLY A 32 -3.25 1.09 7.90
CA GLY A 32 -4.28 0.90 6.88
C GLY A 32 -5.49 0.14 7.40
N GLY A 33 -5.27 -0.90 8.22
CA GLY A 33 -6.32 -1.65 8.90
C GLY A 33 -7.16 -0.78 9.85
N TRP A 34 -6.50 0.01 10.71
CA TRP A 34 -7.18 0.95 11.60
C TRP A 34 -7.97 2.03 10.84
N GLU A 35 -7.38 2.62 9.80
CA GLU A 35 -8.01 3.66 8.99
C GLU A 35 -9.30 3.12 8.33
N ASN A 36 -9.21 1.97 7.65
CA ASN A 36 -10.35 1.33 7.02
C ASN A 36 -11.43 0.93 8.04
N ALA A 37 -11.05 0.40 9.20
CA ALA A 37 -12.01 0.09 10.27
C ALA A 37 -12.79 1.33 10.73
N ARG A 38 -12.12 2.48 10.87
CA ARG A 38 -12.80 3.75 11.17
C ARG A 38 -13.68 4.23 10.04
N ILE A 39 -13.21 4.18 8.79
CA ILE A 39 -14.00 4.60 7.63
C ILE A 39 -15.27 3.76 7.52
N ALA A 40 -15.17 2.43 7.69
CA ALA A 40 -16.31 1.52 7.68
C ALA A 40 -17.36 1.89 8.74
N ALA A 41 -16.94 2.26 9.95
CA ALA A 41 -17.84 2.70 11.02
C ALA A 41 -18.52 4.05 10.75
N LEU A 42 -17.91 4.89 9.92
CA LEU A 42 -18.36 6.26 9.65
C LEU A 42 -19.02 6.43 8.27
N VAL A 43 -19.26 5.34 7.53
CA VAL A 43 -19.90 5.40 6.20
C VAL A 43 -21.26 6.14 6.27
N PRO A 44 -21.54 7.09 5.35
CA PRO A 44 -22.80 7.82 5.35
C PRO A 44 -24.01 6.89 5.15
N PRO A 45 -25.19 7.25 5.69
CA PRO A 45 -26.40 6.43 5.56
C PRO A 45 -26.77 6.03 4.11
N GLY A 46 -26.51 6.90 3.14
CA GLY A 46 -26.78 6.64 1.72
C GLY A 46 -25.84 5.64 1.05
N GLU A 47 -24.71 5.29 1.68
CA GLU A 47 -23.68 4.42 1.12
C GLU A 47 -23.37 3.21 2.02
N ARG A 48 -24.30 2.83 2.90
CA ARG A 48 -24.09 1.77 3.91
C ARG A 48 -23.60 0.43 3.35
N GLU A 49 -23.96 0.12 2.10
CA GLU A 49 -23.51 -1.09 1.39
C GLU A 49 -21.97 -1.14 1.20
N LEU A 50 -21.27 0.01 1.28
CA LEU A 50 -19.80 0.05 1.26
C LEU A 50 -19.16 -0.42 2.57
N ALA A 51 -19.83 -0.22 3.71
CA ALA A 51 -19.25 -0.51 5.03
C ALA A 51 -18.67 -1.92 5.16
N PRO A 52 -19.34 -3.01 4.73
CA PRO A 52 -18.76 -4.35 4.80
C PRO A 52 -17.53 -4.53 3.90
N LYS A 53 -17.50 -3.90 2.72
CA LYS A 53 -16.33 -3.98 1.80
C LYS A 53 -15.12 -3.26 2.40
N ILE A 54 -15.33 -2.06 2.95
CA ILE A 54 -14.28 -1.28 3.62
C ILE A 54 -13.79 -2.01 4.87
N ALA A 55 -14.70 -2.58 5.67
CA ALA A 55 -14.32 -3.37 6.85
C ALA A 55 -13.49 -4.60 6.47
N ARG A 56 -13.84 -5.26 5.36
CA ARG A 56 -13.06 -6.38 4.83
C ARG A 56 -11.67 -5.96 4.38
N HIS A 57 -11.57 -4.85 3.64
CA HIS A 57 -10.28 -4.26 3.26
C HIS A 57 -9.42 -4.04 4.51
N GLY A 58 -9.95 -3.35 5.52
CA GLY A 58 -9.21 -3.15 6.77
C GLY A 58 -8.79 -4.44 7.49
N ALA A 59 -9.62 -5.48 7.45
CA ALA A 59 -9.27 -6.78 8.04
C ALA A 59 -8.15 -7.51 7.27
N ASP A 60 -8.10 -7.32 5.95
CA ASP A 60 -7.04 -7.84 5.08
C ASP A 60 -5.71 -7.09 5.34
N GLU A 61 -5.72 -5.77 5.51
CA GLU A 61 -4.54 -4.98 5.92
C GLU A 61 -4.02 -5.40 7.31
N ASP A 62 -4.90 -5.51 8.30
CA ASP A 62 -4.54 -6.00 9.64
C ASP A 62 -3.91 -7.41 9.58
N LYS A 63 -4.40 -8.25 8.65
CA LYS A 63 -3.85 -9.59 8.40
C LYS A 63 -2.46 -9.49 7.79
N HIS A 64 -2.21 -8.61 6.83
CA HIS A 64 -0.87 -8.40 6.26
C HIS A 64 0.14 -7.93 7.30
N GLY A 65 -0.25 -6.98 8.16
CA GLY A 65 0.58 -6.54 9.28
C GLY A 65 0.96 -7.69 10.22
N ARG A 66 0.01 -8.60 10.52
CA ARG A 66 0.31 -9.82 11.29
C ARG A 66 1.23 -10.79 10.54
N ILE A 67 1.11 -10.91 9.22
CA ILE A 67 2.00 -11.76 8.40
C ILE A 67 3.44 -11.25 8.49
N PHE A 68 3.69 -9.94 8.33
CA PHE A 68 5.05 -9.39 8.45
C PHE A 68 5.64 -9.58 9.85
N ASN A 69 4.84 -9.40 10.90
CA ASN A 69 5.27 -9.70 12.26
C ASN A 69 5.58 -11.19 12.48
N ALA A 70 4.77 -12.09 11.93
CA ALA A 70 5.01 -13.53 12.00
C ALA A 70 6.29 -13.94 11.26
N LEU A 71 6.59 -13.30 10.12
CA LEU A 71 7.83 -13.49 9.38
C LEU A 71 9.08 -13.10 10.20
N MET A 72 9.03 -11.96 10.90
CA MET A 72 10.11 -11.56 11.83
C MET A 72 10.24 -12.53 13.00
N LYS A 73 9.11 -12.89 13.63
CA LYS A 73 9.08 -13.85 14.74
C LYS A 73 9.63 -15.22 14.37
N LYS A 74 9.36 -15.72 13.17
CA LYS A 74 9.93 -16.98 12.64
C LYS A 74 11.46 -16.96 12.63
N ARG A 75 12.07 -15.79 12.52
CA ARG A 75 13.52 -15.58 12.59
C ARG A 75 14.03 -15.16 13.98
N GLY A 76 13.17 -15.12 15.00
CA GLY A 76 13.54 -14.65 16.33
C GLY A 76 13.80 -13.15 16.42
N LEU A 77 13.21 -12.36 15.51
CA LEU A 77 13.38 -10.91 15.42
C LEU A 77 12.16 -10.20 15.99
N GLU A 78 12.41 -9.14 16.77
CA GLU A 78 11.38 -8.21 17.24
C GLU A 78 11.29 -6.98 16.32
N PRO A 79 10.10 -6.36 16.17
CA PRO A 79 9.95 -5.14 15.38
C PRO A 79 10.87 -4.00 15.86
N VAL A 80 11.28 -3.14 14.93
CA VAL A 80 12.05 -1.92 15.24
C VAL A 80 11.18 -0.67 15.14
N GLU A 81 11.63 0.40 15.79
CA GLU A 81 11.06 1.73 15.57
C GLU A 81 11.22 2.14 14.10
N ILE A 82 10.16 2.67 13.51
CA ILE A 82 10.11 3.05 12.11
C ILE A 82 10.79 4.40 11.93
N PRO A 83 11.84 4.51 11.09
CA PRO A 83 12.39 5.81 10.73
C PRO A 83 11.31 6.69 10.10
N SER A 84 11.11 7.89 10.64
CA SER A 84 10.03 8.79 10.20
C SER A 84 10.10 9.20 8.72
N ASP A 85 11.27 9.09 8.07
CA ASP A 85 11.47 9.32 6.64
C ASP A 85 11.08 8.11 5.77
N THR A 86 10.78 6.97 6.38
CA THR A 86 10.27 5.75 5.73
C THR A 86 8.79 5.50 5.98
N ASP A 87 8.16 6.29 6.84
CA ASP A 87 6.75 6.19 7.21
C ASP A 87 5.84 6.74 6.09
N TYR A 88 5.55 5.88 5.12
CA TYR A 88 4.85 6.22 3.89
C TYR A 88 3.46 6.82 4.12
N THR A 89 2.69 6.24 5.04
CA THR A 89 1.33 6.65 5.36
C THR A 89 1.31 8.02 6.04
N MET A 90 2.19 8.26 7.03
CA MET A 90 2.33 9.58 7.65
C MET A 90 2.83 10.65 6.67
N LEU A 91 3.71 10.30 5.73
CA LEU A 91 4.21 11.24 4.72
C LEU A 91 3.14 11.62 3.68
N LEU A 92 2.19 10.72 3.39
CA LEU A 92 1.01 11.02 2.57
C LEU A 92 0.07 11.97 3.30
N GLU A 93 -0.29 11.66 4.55
CA GLU A 93 -1.19 12.51 5.34
C GLU A 93 -0.64 13.92 5.53
N ARG A 94 0.66 14.07 5.83
CA ARG A 94 1.30 15.40 5.94
C ARG A 94 1.20 16.23 4.66
N ARG A 95 0.98 15.59 3.51
CA ARG A 95 0.76 16.25 2.21
C ARG A 95 -0.72 16.43 1.88
N GLY A 96 -1.61 16.14 2.82
CA GLY A 96 -3.06 16.27 2.67
C GLY A 96 -3.71 15.17 1.85
N ILE A 97 -3.03 14.02 1.71
CA ILE A 97 -3.54 12.89 0.92
C ILE A 97 -4.22 11.88 1.84
N GLY A 98 -5.38 11.37 1.40
CA GLY A 98 -6.23 10.50 2.20
C GLY A 98 -7.15 11.29 3.15
N LEU A 99 -7.72 10.59 4.12
CA LEU A 99 -8.52 11.20 5.18
C LEU A 99 -7.63 11.43 6.41
N ALA A 100 -7.64 12.65 6.95
CA ALA A 100 -6.85 12.98 8.13
C ALA A 100 -7.27 12.14 9.35
N HIS A 101 -6.31 11.71 10.16
CA HIS A 101 -6.57 10.93 11.39
C HIS A 101 -7.50 11.66 12.35
N GLU A 102 -7.38 12.98 12.45
CA GLU A 102 -8.28 13.81 13.26
C GLU A 102 -9.74 13.60 12.86
N LYS A 103 -10.01 13.50 11.55
CA LYS A 103 -11.35 13.24 11.03
C LYS A 103 -11.82 11.82 11.34
N LEU A 104 -10.95 10.82 11.14
CA LEU A 104 -11.28 9.41 11.40
C LEU A 104 -11.50 9.12 12.90
N LYS A 105 -10.86 9.89 13.79
CA LYS A 105 -11.08 9.83 15.24
C LYS A 105 -12.38 10.47 15.68
N SER A 106 -13.02 11.28 14.84
CA SER A 106 -14.35 11.80 15.14
C SER A 106 -15.41 10.69 15.01
N ASP A 107 -16.50 10.81 15.74
CA ASP A 107 -17.67 9.93 15.60
C ASP A 107 -18.75 10.54 14.68
N GLN A 108 -18.35 11.46 13.81
CA GLN A 108 -19.23 12.08 12.84
C GLN A 108 -19.25 11.28 11.53
N PRO A 109 -20.44 11.00 10.97
CA PRO A 109 -20.52 10.34 9.67
C PRO A 109 -19.72 11.08 8.60
N LEU A 110 -19.00 10.32 7.78
CA LEU A 110 -18.31 10.82 6.61
C LEU A 110 -19.31 11.32 5.56
N THR A 111 -18.89 12.29 4.75
CA THR A 111 -19.65 12.72 3.59
C THR A 111 -19.38 11.83 2.39
N VAL A 112 -20.23 11.88 1.35
CA VAL A 112 -19.93 11.22 0.07
C VAL A 112 -18.60 11.71 -0.50
N ARG A 113 -18.28 13.00 -0.35
CA ARG A 113 -16.98 13.55 -0.79
C ARG A 113 -15.81 12.89 -0.07
N ASP A 114 -15.95 12.59 1.22
CA ASP A 114 -14.90 11.90 1.98
C ASP A 114 -14.72 10.46 1.52
N ILE A 115 -15.81 9.76 1.20
CA ILE A 115 -15.75 8.43 0.60
C ILE A 115 -15.04 8.47 -0.76
N LEU A 116 -15.31 9.48 -1.60
CA LEU A 116 -14.58 9.66 -2.86
C LEU A 116 -13.09 9.92 -2.64
N THR A 117 -12.73 10.75 -1.66
CA THR A 117 -11.33 11.00 -1.29
C THR A 117 -10.64 9.72 -0.82
N TYR A 118 -11.29 8.95 0.05
CA TYR A 118 -10.79 7.66 0.52
C TYR A 118 -10.60 6.67 -0.64
N LEU A 119 -11.62 6.46 -1.48
CA LEU A 119 -11.54 5.51 -2.59
C LEU A 119 -10.48 5.93 -3.62
N ALA A 120 -10.34 7.23 -3.90
CA ALA A 120 -9.30 7.72 -4.80
C ALA A 120 -7.90 7.53 -4.21
N HIS A 121 -7.73 7.80 -2.91
CA HIS A 121 -6.49 7.55 -2.19
C HIS A 121 -6.13 6.06 -2.22
N SER A 122 -7.04 5.21 -1.73
CA SER A 122 -6.85 3.76 -1.69
C SER A 122 -6.57 3.21 -3.08
N ARG A 123 -7.34 3.57 -4.12
CA ARG A 123 -7.05 3.12 -5.49
C ARG A 123 -5.61 3.42 -5.97
N VAL A 124 -5.04 4.56 -5.57
CA VAL A 124 -3.67 4.93 -5.94
C VAL A 124 -2.65 4.13 -5.13
N THR A 125 -2.87 3.97 -3.82
CA THR A 125 -1.98 3.19 -2.95
C THR A 125 -2.06 1.69 -3.25
N GLU A 126 -3.25 1.14 -3.51
CA GLU A 126 -3.44 -0.26 -3.91
C GLU A 126 -2.79 -0.56 -5.27
N GLN A 127 -2.80 0.41 -6.19
CA GLN A 127 -2.09 0.25 -7.46
C GLN A 127 -0.58 0.10 -7.21
N ARG A 128 -0.03 0.87 -6.28
CA ARG A 128 1.38 0.78 -5.89
C ARG A 128 1.66 -0.56 -5.21
N ALA A 129 0.84 -0.93 -4.23
CA ALA A 129 0.97 -2.15 -3.46
C ALA A 129 0.90 -3.39 -4.38
N SER A 130 -0.11 -3.48 -5.24
CA SER A 130 -0.26 -4.56 -6.24
C SER A 130 0.97 -4.65 -7.16
N GLU A 131 1.49 -3.53 -7.69
CA GLU A 131 2.70 -3.54 -8.54
C GLU A 131 3.97 -4.00 -7.79
N GLN A 132 4.14 -3.58 -6.53
CA GLN A 132 5.28 -4.02 -5.70
C GLN A 132 5.16 -5.50 -5.32
N MET A 133 3.96 -5.95 -4.96
CA MET A 133 3.68 -7.34 -4.60
C MET A 133 3.78 -8.27 -5.80
N GLU A 134 3.40 -7.83 -7.00
CA GLU A 134 3.61 -8.58 -8.24
C GLU A 134 5.11 -8.78 -8.50
N LEU A 135 5.93 -7.73 -8.29
CA LEU A 135 7.38 -7.84 -8.43
C LEU A 135 7.99 -8.83 -7.44
N LEU A 136 7.55 -8.79 -6.17
CA LEU A 136 7.97 -9.77 -5.16
C LEU A 136 7.51 -11.18 -5.53
N ARG A 137 6.24 -11.35 -5.95
CA ARG A 137 5.68 -12.64 -6.37
C ARG A 137 6.46 -13.23 -7.53
N LYS A 138 6.79 -12.43 -8.53
CA LYS A 138 7.60 -12.86 -9.69
C LYS A 138 8.94 -13.46 -9.29
N HIS A 139 9.55 -12.96 -8.21
CA HIS A 139 10.90 -13.35 -7.82
C HIS A 139 10.96 -14.34 -6.66
N PHE A 140 9.95 -14.36 -5.81
CA PHE A 140 9.97 -15.06 -4.52
C PHE A 140 8.70 -15.89 -4.23
N ALA A 141 7.82 -16.12 -5.21
CA ALA A 141 6.65 -16.98 -4.98
C ALA A 141 7.01 -18.39 -4.51
N ASP A 142 8.15 -18.93 -4.96
CA ASP A 142 8.60 -20.28 -4.58
C ASP A 142 9.66 -20.26 -3.47
N ASP A 143 9.87 -19.09 -2.85
CA ASP A 143 10.73 -18.98 -1.68
C ASP A 143 10.11 -19.74 -0.50
N PRO A 144 10.87 -20.63 0.17
CA PRO A 144 10.34 -21.48 1.24
C PRO A 144 9.91 -20.69 2.49
N ASP A 145 10.45 -19.49 2.69
CA ASP A 145 10.19 -18.69 3.88
C ASP A 145 9.09 -17.67 3.66
N ILE A 146 9.09 -16.97 2.52
CA ILE A 146 8.18 -15.85 2.27
C ILE A 146 7.17 -16.11 1.15
N GLY A 147 7.35 -17.16 0.34
CA GLY A 147 6.56 -17.35 -0.88
C GLY A 147 5.06 -17.48 -0.64
N ARG A 148 4.64 -18.10 0.48
CA ARG A 148 3.23 -18.16 0.88
C ARG A 148 2.67 -16.78 1.24
N ALA A 149 3.42 -16.01 2.02
CA ALA A 149 3.04 -14.65 2.43
C ALA A 149 2.90 -13.74 1.20
N VAL A 150 3.91 -13.74 0.32
CA VAL A 150 3.92 -12.95 -0.91
C VAL A 150 2.74 -13.28 -1.82
N LYS A 151 2.39 -14.56 -1.98
CA LYS A 151 1.23 -14.97 -2.78
C LYS A 151 -0.09 -14.51 -2.18
N MET A 152 -0.25 -14.62 -0.86
CA MET A 152 -1.48 -14.19 -0.19
C MET A 152 -1.68 -12.68 -0.31
N ILE A 153 -0.68 -11.90 0.14
CA ILE A 153 -0.75 -10.44 0.11
C ILE A 153 -0.99 -9.95 -1.31
N SER A 154 -0.23 -10.46 -2.30
CA SER A 154 -0.44 -10.11 -3.72
C SER A 154 -1.87 -10.37 -4.20
N GLY A 155 -2.50 -11.47 -3.78
CA GLY A 155 -3.88 -11.78 -4.17
C GLY A 155 -4.92 -10.89 -3.49
N ASP A 156 -4.63 -10.40 -2.28
CA ASP A 156 -5.48 -9.47 -1.56
C ASP A 156 -5.37 -8.06 -2.18
N GLU A 157 -4.16 -7.57 -2.51
CA GLU A 157 -4.00 -6.27 -3.16
C GLU A 157 -4.69 -6.17 -4.52
N ASP A 158 -4.68 -7.26 -5.29
CA ASP A 158 -5.42 -7.31 -6.54
C ASP A 158 -6.94 -7.19 -6.30
N ASN A 159 -7.45 -7.70 -5.17
CA ASN A 159 -8.85 -7.55 -4.78
C ASN A 159 -9.17 -6.14 -4.28
N HIS A 160 -8.29 -5.53 -3.49
CA HIS A 160 -8.43 -4.15 -3.03
C HIS A 160 -8.46 -3.17 -4.21
N LEU A 161 -7.54 -3.35 -5.16
CA LEU A 161 -7.48 -2.54 -6.38
C LEU A 161 -8.73 -2.74 -7.25
N ALA A 162 -9.21 -3.98 -7.42
CA ALA A 162 -10.44 -4.27 -8.16
C ALA A 162 -11.66 -3.61 -7.51
N TYR A 163 -11.80 -3.73 -6.19
CA TYR A 163 -12.86 -3.08 -5.40
C TYR A 163 -12.85 -1.56 -5.61
N CYS A 164 -11.69 -0.91 -5.48
CA CYS A 164 -11.57 0.53 -5.67
C CYS A 164 -11.96 0.97 -7.08
N HIS A 165 -11.56 0.21 -8.10
CA HIS A 165 -11.95 0.45 -9.48
C HIS A 165 -13.48 0.40 -9.66
N GLU A 166 -14.11 -0.64 -9.13
CA GLU A 166 -15.55 -0.86 -9.26
C GLU A 166 -16.35 0.25 -8.58
N GLU A 167 -16.02 0.60 -7.32
CA GLU A 167 -16.75 1.63 -6.57
C GLU A 167 -16.54 3.03 -7.14
N LEU A 168 -15.33 3.38 -7.58
CA LEU A 168 -15.11 4.65 -8.25
C LEU A 168 -15.87 4.75 -9.58
N LEU A 169 -15.97 3.66 -10.34
CA LEU A 169 -16.80 3.63 -11.54
C LEU A 169 -18.30 3.75 -11.24
N ARG A 170 -18.78 3.13 -10.15
CA ARG A 170 -20.15 3.29 -9.67
C ARG A 170 -20.45 4.75 -9.34
N PHE A 171 -19.59 5.42 -8.57
CA PHE A 171 -19.76 6.84 -8.25
C PHE A 171 -19.61 7.74 -9.47
N ALA A 172 -18.74 7.40 -10.42
CA ALA A 172 -18.61 8.14 -11.67
C ALA A 172 -19.92 8.09 -12.48
N HIS A 173 -20.57 6.91 -12.55
CA HIS A 173 -21.88 6.75 -13.18
C HIS A 173 -22.98 7.54 -12.45
N ALA A 174 -22.88 7.68 -11.13
CA ALA A 174 -23.76 8.52 -10.31
C ALA A 174 -23.48 10.04 -10.44
N GLY A 175 -22.54 10.46 -11.30
CA GLY A 175 -22.28 11.87 -11.62
C GLY A 175 -21.07 12.48 -10.91
N HIS A 176 -20.28 11.70 -10.16
CA HIS A 176 -19.10 12.20 -9.44
C HIS A 176 -17.80 12.17 -10.26
N GLY A 177 -17.85 11.88 -11.56
CA GLY A 177 -16.67 11.63 -12.40
C GLY A 177 -15.60 12.73 -12.35
N ARG A 178 -15.99 14.01 -12.32
CA ARG A 178 -15.03 15.13 -12.24
C ARG A 178 -14.30 15.17 -10.90
N ALA A 179 -15.04 15.04 -9.80
CA ALA A 179 -14.46 15.03 -8.45
C ALA A 179 -13.51 13.84 -8.28
N ILE A 180 -13.86 12.68 -8.83
CA ILE A 180 -13.01 11.47 -8.82
C ILE A 180 -11.71 11.71 -9.61
N GLN A 181 -11.79 12.28 -10.81
CA GLN A 181 -10.60 12.58 -11.61
C GLN A 181 -9.66 13.59 -10.92
N GLU A 182 -10.23 14.62 -10.30
CA GLU A 182 -9.47 15.61 -9.52
C GLU A 182 -8.77 14.92 -8.34
N ALA A 183 -9.50 14.14 -7.53
CA ALA A 183 -8.95 13.42 -6.38
C ALA A 183 -7.88 12.40 -6.77
N LEU A 184 -8.12 11.59 -7.81
CA LEU A 184 -7.15 10.60 -8.30
C LEU A 184 -5.86 11.27 -8.77
N ARG A 185 -5.96 12.38 -9.51
CA ARG A 185 -4.79 13.10 -10.00
C ARG A 185 -3.99 13.73 -8.87
N GLU A 186 -4.66 14.35 -7.91
CA GLU A 186 -4.01 14.91 -6.72
C GLU A 186 -3.27 13.83 -5.94
N CYS A 187 -3.97 12.72 -5.63
CA CYS A 187 -3.40 11.56 -4.94
C CYS A 187 -2.20 10.99 -5.70
N ALA A 188 -2.33 10.69 -7.00
CA ALA A 188 -1.26 10.08 -7.79
C ALA A 188 0.01 10.95 -7.84
N LEU A 189 -0.14 12.27 -8.02
CA LEU A 189 1.02 13.15 -8.12
C LEU A 189 1.74 13.37 -6.80
N ALA A 190 1.01 13.35 -5.69
CA ALA A 190 1.58 13.40 -4.35
C ALA A 190 2.23 12.06 -3.98
N GLU A 191 1.56 10.94 -4.24
CA GLU A 191 2.06 9.59 -4.01
C GLU A 191 3.40 9.36 -4.70
N ILE A 192 3.53 9.71 -5.99
CA ILE A 192 4.78 9.53 -6.74
C ILE A 192 5.96 10.26 -6.08
N ARG A 193 5.70 11.41 -5.45
CA ARG A 193 6.74 12.15 -4.71
C ARG A 193 7.08 11.46 -3.39
N VAL A 194 6.06 11.04 -2.64
CA VAL A 194 6.22 10.32 -1.37
C VAL A 194 6.98 9.03 -1.60
N TYR A 195 6.56 8.23 -2.58
CA TYR A 195 7.16 6.95 -2.92
C TYR A 195 8.64 7.09 -3.29
N ARG A 196 9.02 8.12 -4.05
CA ARG A 196 10.43 8.45 -4.30
C ARG A 196 11.17 8.72 -2.99
N ASP A 197 10.65 9.60 -2.15
CA ASP A 197 11.31 10.02 -0.91
C ASP A 197 11.51 8.83 0.04
N VAL A 198 10.46 8.03 0.23
CA VAL A 198 10.49 6.79 1.03
C VAL A 198 11.45 5.77 0.42
N SER A 199 11.42 5.55 -0.90
CA SER A 199 12.34 4.62 -1.56
C SER A 199 13.81 5.01 -1.34
N LEU A 200 14.12 6.31 -1.43
CA LEU A 200 15.48 6.81 -1.16
C LEU A 200 15.87 6.60 0.31
N ALA A 201 14.96 6.90 1.24
CA ALA A 201 15.19 6.71 2.67
C ALA A 201 15.41 5.23 3.01
N VAL A 202 14.52 4.34 2.58
CA VAL A 202 14.61 2.89 2.82
C VAL A 202 15.93 2.35 2.25
N MET A 203 16.28 2.69 1.01
CA MET A 203 17.56 2.25 0.42
C MET A 203 18.77 2.82 1.16
N ALA A 204 18.69 4.03 1.72
CA ALA A 204 19.76 4.60 2.51
C ALA A 204 19.94 3.88 3.86
N HIS A 205 18.84 3.55 4.55
CA HIS A 205 18.88 2.78 5.81
C HIS A 205 19.38 1.35 5.57
N VAL A 206 18.80 0.65 4.59
CA VAL A 206 19.22 -0.70 4.19
C VAL A 206 20.67 -0.71 3.73
N GLY A 207 21.09 0.27 2.93
CA GLY A 207 22.46 0.34 2.43
C GLY A 207 23.50 0.58 3.53
N ARG A 208 23.13 1.27 4.62
CA ARG A 208 23.98 1.38 5.82
C ARG A 208 24.11 0.06 6.55
N ILE A 209 23.00 -0.64 6.76
CA ILE A 209 22.96 -1.97 7.41
C ILE A 209 23.82 -2.97 6.62
N LEU A 210 23.65 -3.01 5.31
CA LEU A 210 24.34 -3.96 4.42
C LEU A 210 25.75 -3.52 4.02
N GLY A 211 26.23 -2.36 4.48
CA GLY A 211 27.56 -1.85 4.14
C GLY A 211 27.78 -1.60 2.64
N TRP A 212 26.75 -1.16 1.90
CA TRP A 212 26.84 -0.97 0.46
C TRP A 212 27.91 0.07 0.08
N PRO A 213 28.73 -0.21 -0.96
CA PRO A 213 29.63 0.79 -1.51
C PRO A 213 28.87 2.02 -2.02
N ARG A 214 29.49 3.20 -1.90
CA ARG A 214 28.91 4.48 -2.37
C ARG A 214 28.44 4.42 -3.83
N ALA A 215 29.16 3.72 -4.69
CA ALA A 215 28.79 3.54 -6.10
C ALA A 215 27.45 2.81 -6.27
N LYS A 216 27.19 1.77 -5.47
CA LYS A 216 25.93 1.02 -5.49
C LYS A 216 24.78 1.90 -5.00
N ALA A 217 24.97 2.57 -3.87
CA ALA A 217 23.97 3.50 -3.32
C ALA A 217 23.62 4.62 -4.32
N ALA A 218 24.63 5.21 -4.97
CA ALA A 218 24.44 6.23 -6.00
C ALA A 218 23.68 5.68 -7.22
N THR A 219 24.00 4.46 -7.66
CA THR A 219 23.30 3.82 -8.78
C THR A 219 21.82 3.57 -8.46
N LEU A 220 21.51 3.09 -7.26
CA LEU A 220 20.13 2.90 -6.81
C LEU A 220 19.37 4.23 -6.72
N ALA A 221 20.00 5.28 -6.19
CA ALA A 221 19.39 6.61 -6.13
C ALA A 221 19.07 7.16 -7.53
N VAL A 222 20.00 7.02 -8.49
CA VAL A 222 19.76 7.39 -9.89
C VAL A 222 18.59 6.60 -10.48
N GLY A 223 18.50 5.30 -10.21
CA GLY A 223 17.38 4.45 -10.61
C GLY A 223 16.04 4.95 -10.06
N ILE A 224 15.98 5.27 -8.77
CA ILE A 224 14.78 5.82 -8.12
C ILE A 224 14.38 7.17 -8.75
N HIS A 225 15.34 8.06 -9.01
CA HIS A 225 15.06 9.34 -9.68
C HIS A 225 14.59 9.17 -11.11
N ALA A 226 15.11 8.18 -11.86
CA ALA A 226 14.66 7.87 -13.21
C ALA A 226 13.22 7.35 -13.21
N VAL A 227 12.87 6.43 -12.29
CA VAL A 227 11.50 5.96 -12.10
C VAL A 227 10.58 7.13 -11.74
N TYR A 228 10.97 7.97 -10.78
CA TYR A 228 10.21 9.17 -10.42
C TYR A 228 9.95 10.09 -11.63
N ALA A 229 10.97 10.36 -12.46
CA ALA A 229 10.83 11.19 -13.65
C ALA A 229 9.84 10.59 -14.65
N TYR A 230 9.94 9.27 -14.90
CA TYR A 230 9.00 8.54 -15.74
C TYR A 230 7.56 8.61 -15.19
N GLU A 231 7.39 8.35 -13.90
CA GLU A 231 6.07 8.38 -13.25
C GLU A 231 5.43 9.76 -13.31
N ARG A 232 6.22 10.82 -13.07
CA ARG A 232 5.75 12.20 -13.19
C ARG A 232 5.37 12.59 -14.61
N ALA A 233 6.10 12.09 -15.62
CA ALA A 233 5.85 12.43 -17.01
C ALA A 233 4.62 11.70 -17.57
N VAL A 234 4.54 10.39 -17.38
CA VAL A 234 3.53 9.55 -18.03
C VAL A 234 2.96 8.46 -17.11
N GLY A 235 3.77 7.92 -16.19
CA GLY A 235 3.34 6.78 -15.38
C GLY A 235 2.12 7.05 -14.50
N TRP A 236 1.91 8.30 -14.06
CA TRP A 236 0.72 8.70 -13.28
C TRP A 236 -0.60 8.42 -13.99
N ARG A 237 -0.62 8.35 -15.33
CA ARG A 237 -1.85 8.06 -16.09
C ARG A 237 -2.43 6.70 -15.71
N ARG A 238 -1.58 5.71 -15.42
CA ARG A 238 -2.02 4.37 -15.00
C ARG A 238 -2.67 4.38 -13.62
N MET A 239 -2.29 5.32 -12.76
CA MET A 239 -2.81 5.47 -11.39
C MET A 239 -4.17 6.18 -11.34
N VAL A 240 -4.55 6.87 -12.41
CA VAL A 240 -5.83 7.62 -12.48
C VAL A 240 -6.81 7.02 -13.47
N SER A 241 -6.37 6.03 -14.25
CA SER A 241 -7.21 5.37 -15.23
C SER A 241 -8.10 4.34 -14.54
N LEU A 242 -9.42 4.51 -14.67
CA LEU A 242 -10.40 3.56 -14.19
C LEU A 242 -10.82 2.63 -15.33
N ARG A 243 -10.91 1.34 -15.01
CA ARG A 243 -11.40 0.26 -15.88
C ARG A 243 -12.19 -0.72 -15.04
N MET A 244 -13.25 -1.30 -15.59
CA MET A 244 -14.00 -2.33 -14.89
C MET A 244 -13.06 -3.53 -14.64
N PRO A 245 -12.90 -4.01 -13.40
CA PRO A 245 -12.04 -5.16 -13.12
C PRO A 245 -12.64 -6.45 -13.70
N GLU A 246 -11.79 -7.44 -13.97
CA GLU A 246 -12.22 -8.77 -14.39
C GLU A 246 -12.97 -9.50 -13.27
N ARG A 247 -12.41 -9.45 -12.05
CA ARG A 247 -13.08 -9.92 -10.84
C ARG A 247 -13.95 -8.80 -10.29
N ARG A 248 -15.27 -8.99 -10.38
CA ARG A 248 -16.27 -8.10 -9.79
C ARG A 248 -16.56 -8.49 -8.35
N ASP A 249 -17.00 -7.50 -7.58
CA ASP A 249 -17.39 -7.66 -6.18
C ASP A 249 -16.33 -8.40 -5.35
N ALA A 250 -15.06 -8.05 -5.57
CA ALA A 250 -13.91 -8.77 -5.02
C ALA A 250 -13.94 -8.84 -3.48
N LEU A 251 -14.61 -7.89 -2.82
CA LEU A 251 -14.78 -7.79 -1.37
C LEU A 251 -16.21 -8.06 -0.88
N GLY A 252 -17.17 -8.43 -1.73
CA GLY A 252 -18.58 -8.59 -1.32
C GLY A 252 -18.96 -9.93 -0.68
N GLY A 253 -18.01 -10.86 -0.52
CA GLY A 253 -18.21 -12.13 0.18
C GLY A 253 -17.79 -12.10 1.66
N PRO A 254 -18.13 -13.13 2.46
CA PRO A 254 -17.59 -13.29 3.81
C PRO A 254 -16.05 -13.31 3.78
N ALA A 255 -15.42 -12.73 4.80
CA ALA A 255 -13.97 -12.76 4.95
C ALA A 255 -13.48 -14.22 4.99
N ALA A 256 -12.38 -14.52 4.30
CA ALA A 256 -11.77 -15.84 4.36
C ALA A 256 -11.32 -16.13 5.81
N ALA A 257 -11.53 -17.37 6.28
CA ALA A 257 -11.11 -17.77 7.61
C ALA A 257 -9.59 -17.59 7.79
N PRO A 258 -9.10 -17.22 8.99
CA PRO A 258 -7.67 -17.01 9.20
C PRO A 258 -6.90 -18.32 9.02
N GLU A 259 -6.04 -18.39 8.00
CA GLU A 259 -5.18 -19.55 7.71
C GLU A 259 -3.77 -19.45 8.33
N PHE A 260 -3.49 -18.38 9.06
CA PHE A 260 -2.24 -18.15 9.77
C PHE A 260 -2.55 -18.03 11.27
N ALA A 261 -2.23 -19.10 12.01
CA ALA A 261 -2.18 -19.16 13.47
C ALA A 261 -0.74 -19.48 13.88
#